data_AF-A0A9Q8QVE3-F1
#
_entry.id   AF-A0A9Q8QVE3-F1
#
_cell.length_a   1.000
_cell.length_b   1.000
_cell.length_c   1.000
_cell.angle_alpha   90.00
_cell.angle_beta   90.00
_cell.angle_gamma   90.00
#
_symmetry.space_group_name_H-M   'P 1'
#
loop_
_entity.id
_entity.type
_entity.pdbx_description
1 polymer ?
#
loop_
_entity_poly.entity_id
_entity_poly.type
_entity_poly.pdbx_seq_one_letter_code
_entity_poly.pdbx_strand_id
1 'polypeptide(L)'
;MLFVTGRGTPIDRRIEYFHWDKALLRIGIVNGEDGVRLRPHSARHTADALFANAGVPERARLALMGHSDGAMDNVYLHADTEALLKASEGATGALRLPD
;
A
#
# COMPACT_ATOMS: atom_id res chain seq x y z
N MET A 1 14.60 5.92 -10.83
CA MET A 1 14.27 6.01 -9.39
C MET A 1 13.44 7.27 -9.20
N LEU A 2 12.16 7.17 -8.81
CA LEU A 2 11.27 8.33 -8.72
C LEU A 2 11.48 9.12 -7.40
N PHE A 3 11.79 8.42 -6.31
CA PHE A 3 11.97 9.02 -4.99
C PHE A 3 13.46 9.13 -4.62
N VAL A 4 13.89 10.37 -4.37
CA VAL A 4 15.27 10.72 -4.01
C VAL A 4 15.28 11.73 -2.85
N THR A 5 16.41 11.80 -2.14
CA THR A 5 16.67 12.86 -1.16
C THR A 5 16.91 14.20 -1.85
N GLY A 6 16.96 15.28 -1.08
CA GLY A 6 17.34 16.61 -1.61
C GLY A 6 18.75 16.69 -2.20
N ARG A 7 19.58 15.65 -2.02
CA ARG A 7 20.91 15.51 -2.64
C ARG A 7 20.90 14.61 -3.89
N GLY A 8 19.73 14.17 -4.34
CA GLY A 8 19.57 13.29 -5.50
C GLY A 8 19.88 11.81 -5.23
N THR A 9 20.20 11.43 -3.99
CA THR A 9 20.44 10.02 -3.65
C THR A 9 19.12 9.27 -3.52
N PRO A 10 19.03 7.98 -3.88
CA PRO A 10 17.86 7.17 -3.60
C PRO A 10 17.45 7.20 -2.12
N ILE A 11 16.14 7.19 -1.86
CA ILE A 11 15.63 6.95 -0.51
C ILE A 11 15.90 5.48 -0.16
N ASP A 12 16.59 5.24 0.96
CA ASP A 12 16.78 3.91 1.52
C ASP A 12 15.73 3.58 2.60
N ARG A 13 15.71 2.32 3.05
CA ARG A 13 14.78 1.84 4.09
C ARG A 13 14.86 2.64 5.40
N ARG A 14 16.06 3.12 5.77
CA ARG A 14 16.25 3.86 7.03
C ARG A 14 15.60 5.24 6.94
N ILE A 15 15.80 5.94 5.82
CA ILE A 15 15.17 7.23 5.54
C ILE A 15 13.66 7.06 5.47
N GLU A 16 13.19 6.05 4.73
CA GLU A 16 11.77 5.72 4.64
C GLU A 16 11.14 5.50 6.02
N TYR A 17 11.74 4.67 6.87
CA TYR A 17 11.19 4.36 8.20
C TYR A 17 11.18 5.59 9.11
N PHE A 18 12.23 6.42 9.07
CA PHE A 18 12.29 7.64 9.85
C PHE A 18 11.15 8.62 9.48
N HIS A 19 10.93 8.82 8.19
CA HIS A 19 9.86 9.70 7.73
C HIS A 19 8.47 9.10 7.93
N TRP A 20 8.35 7.77 7.84
CA TRP A 20 7.13 7.03 8.17
C TRP A 20 6.70 7.26 9.62
N ASP A 21 7.59 7.02 10.60
CA ASP A 21 7.25 7.22 12.01
C ASP A 21 6.89 8.69 12.30
N LYS A 22 7.61 9.64 11.69
CA LYS A 22 7.31 11.07 11.83
C LYS A 22 5.92 11.43 11.31
N ALA A 23 5.51 10.84 10.19
CA ALA A 23 4.18 11.06 9.61
C ALA A 23 3.09 10.53 10.54
N LEU A 24 3.26 9.32 11.07
CA LEU A 24 2.31 8.72 12.01
C LEU A 24 2.21 9.50 13.33
N LEU A 25 3.36 9.88 13.90
CA LEU A 25 3.38 10.66 15.13
C LEU A 25 2.69 12.02 14.99
N ARG A 26 2.83 12.67 13.82
CA ARG A 26 2.19 13.96 13.53
C ARG A 26 0.66 13.89 13.61
N ILE A 27 0.07 12.72 13.38
CA ILE A 27 -1.37 12.48 13.46
C ILE A 27 -1.78 11.69 14.71
N GLY A 28 -0.88 11.55 15.69
CA GLY A 28 -1.16 10.87 16.97
C GLY A 28 -1.17 9.35 16.91
N ILE A 29 -0.73 8.74 15.80
CA ILE A 29 -0.61 7.28 15.68
C ILE A 29 0.79 6.87 16.12
N VAL A 30 0.87 6.03 17.15
CA VAL A 30 2.15 5.62 17.76
C VAL A 30 2.45 4.15 17.52
N ASN A 31 1.44 3.29 17.65
CA ASN A 31 1.53 1.84 17.41
C ASN A 31 0.17 1.32 16.87
N GLY A 32 0.18 0.08 16.36
CA GLY A 32 -1.05 -0.67 16.11
C GLY A 32 -1.69 -1.17 17.41
N GLU A 33 -2.85 -1.82 17.29
CA GLU A 33 -3.67 -2.27 18.43
C GLU A 33 -2.88 -3.14 19.43
N ASP A 34 -1.97 -3.98 18.95
CA ASP A 34 -1.15 -4.88 19.78
C ASP A 34 0.12 -4.21 20.35
N GLY A 35 0.23 -2.88 20.28
CA GLY A 35 1.44 -2.15 20.64
C GLY A 35 2.60 -2.35 19.65
N VAL A 36 2.35 -3.02 18.52
CA VAL A 36 3.33 -3.25 17.46
C VAL A 36 3.57 -1.98 16.66
N ARG A 37 4.85 -1.65 16.44
CA ARG A 37 5.23 -0.50 15.61
C ARG A 37 4.77 -0.68 14.17
N LEU A 38 3.97 0.27 13.69
CA LEU A 38 3.50 0.30 12.31
C LEU A 38 4.66 0.60 11.34
N ARG A 39 4.71 -0.15 10.25
CA ARG A 39 5.73 -0.01 9.19
C ARG A 39 5.06 0.40 7.88
N PRO A 40 5.81 0.86 6.86
CA PRO A 40 5.24 1.08 5.53
C PRO A 40 4.48 -0.15 4.99
N HIS A 41 4.95 -1.36 5.33
CA HIS A 41 4.26 -2.61 5.00
C HIS A 41 2.88 -2.74 5.65
N SER A 42 2.65 -2.15 6.83
CA SER A 42 1.33 -2.13 7.48
C SER A 42 0.28 -1.43 6.61
N ALA A 43 0.65 -0.32 5.94
CA ALA A 43 -0.27 0.34 5.01
C ALA A 43 -0.57 -0.48 3.76
N ARG A 44 0.34 -1.38 3.35
CA ARG A 44 0.04 -2.35 2.30
C ARG A 44 -1.05 -3.32 2.75
N HIS A 45 -1.00 -3.83 3.98
CA HIS A 45 -2.11 -4.64 4.53
C HIS A 45 -3.42 -3.86 4.59
N THR A 46 -3.38 -2.59 5.04
CA THR A 46 -4.57 -1.73 5.02
C THR A 46 -5.13 -1.55 3.62
N ALA A 47 -4.28 -1.35 2.61
CA ALA A 47 -4.72 -1.22 1.22
C ALA A 47 -5.36 -2.52 0.69
N ASP A 48 -4.80 -3.68 0.99
CA ASP A 48 -5.42 -4.98 0.62
C ASP A 48 -6.80 -5.14 1.27
N ALA A 49 -6.94 -4.81 2.56
CA ALA A 49 -8.22 -4.83 3.26
C ALA A 49 -9.24 -3.86 2.64
N LEU A 50 -8.82 -2.65 2.26
CA LEU A 50 -9.68 -1.68 1.58
C LEU A 50 -10.16 -2.19 0.21
N PHE A 51 -9.27 -2.81 -0.57
CA PHE A 51 -9.65 -3.42 -1.84
C PHE A 51 -10.59 -4.61 -1.65
N ALA A 52 -10.35 -5.46 -0.64
CA ALA A 52 -11.24 -6.56 -0.33
C ALA A 52 -12.65 -6.06 0.04
N ASN A 53 -12.74 -5.03 0.89
CA ASN A 53 -14.00 -4.40 1.28
C ASN A 53 -14.72 -3.73 0.10
N ALA A 54 -13.97 -3.23 -0.89
CA ALA A 54 -14.51 -2.69 -2.13
C ALA A 54 -14.94 -3.78 -3.15
N GLY A 55 -14.85 -5.06 -2.80
CA GLY A 55 -15.26 -6.17 -3.66
C GLY A 55 -14.26 -6.52 -4.76
N VAL A 56 -13.02 -6.03 -4.67
CA VAL A 56 -11.96 -6.33 -5.65
C VAL A 56 -11.59 -7.82 -5.52
N PRO A 57 -11.62 -8.62 -6.60
CA PRO A 57 -11.27 -10.04 -6.53
C PRO A 57 -9.86 -10.26 -5.98
N GLU A 58 -9.68 -11.29 -5.15
CA GLU A 58 -8.40 -11.62 -4.51
C GLU A 58 -7.26 -11.75 -5.52
N ARG A 59 -7.51 -12.43 -6.66
CA ARG A 59 -6.53 -12.54 -7.76
C ARG A 59 -6.01 -11.18 -8.25
N ALA A 60 -6.88 -10.17 -8.31
CA ALA A 60 -6.54 -8.83 -8.78
C ALA A 60 -5.76 -8.06 -7.71
N ARG A 61 -6.11 -8.26 -6.42
CA ARG A 61 -5.35 -7.69 -5.29
C ARG A 61 -3.95 -8.29 -5.22
N LEU A 62 -3.80 -9.61 -5.34
CA LEU A 62 -2.50 -10.29 -5.36
C LEU A 62 -1.61 -9.81 -6.50
N ALA A 63 -2.18 -9.66 -7.70
CA ALA A 63 -1.49 -9.13 -8.87
C ALA A 63 -1.07 -7.67 -8.68
N LEU A 64 -1.96 -6.81 -8.18
CA LEU A 64 -1.69 -5.40 -7.91
C LEU A 64 -0.61 -5.21 -6.85
N MET A 65 -0.67 -6.02 -5.80
CA MET A 65 0.29 -5.97 -4.73
C MET A 65 1.65 -6.46 -5.21
N GLY A 66 1.72 -7.49 -6.06
CA GLY A 66 3.00 -8.06 -6.46
C GLY A 66 3.58 -8.87 -5.31
N HIS A 67 2.87 -9.94 -4.93
CA HIS A 67 3.38 -10.89 -3.94
C HIS A 67 4.62 -11.59 -4.50
N SER A 68 5.77 -11.29 -3.91
CA SER A 68 7.05 -11.93 -4.14
C SER A 68 7.30 -13.05 -3.14
N ASP A 69 6.30 -13.88 -2.86
CA ASP A 69 6.52 -15.16 -2.18
C ASP A 69 6.21 -16.27 -3.19
N GLY A 70 7.23 -17.04 -3.54
CA GLY A 70 7.23 -17.91 -4.69
C GLY A 70 6.37 -19.15 -4.50
N ALA A 71 5.17 -19.15 -5.09
CA ALA A 71 4.58 -20.31 -5.74
C ALA A 71 3.32 -19.88 -6.50
N MET A 72 3.47 -19.54 -7.79
CA MET A 72 2.62 -20.01 -8.89
C MET A 72 2.95 -19.25 -10.18
N ASP A 73 2.88 -20.01 -11.26
CA ASP A 73 3.43 -19.75 -12.58
C ASP A 73 2.98 -18.44 -13.24
N ASN A 74 3.97 -17.87 -13.93
CA ASN A 74 3.87 -17.14 -15.19
C ASN A 74 2.62 -17.52 -16.01
N VAL A 75 1.76 -16.56 -16.36
CA VAL A 75 0.96 -16.47 -17.62
C VAL A 75 -0.10 -15.36 -17.51
N TYR A 76 0.09 -14.31 -18.33
CA TYR A 76 -0.94 -13.43 -18.93
C TYR A 76 -1.84 -12.57 -18.02
N LEU A 77 -1.53 -11.27 -17.95
CA LEU A 77 -2.39 -10.24 -17.35
C LEU A 77 -2.51 -9.02 -18.29
N HIS A 78 -3.09 -9.24 -19.48
CA HIS A 78 -3.76 -8.17 -20.25
C HIS A 78 -5.25 -8.06 -19.91
N ALA A 79 -5.75 -8.88 -18.97
CA ALA A 79 -7.18 -9.17 -18.86
C ALA A 79 -7.96 -8.39 -17.79
N ASP A 80 -7.40 -7.45 -17.03
CA ASP A 80 -8.23 -6.78 -16.00
C ASP A 80 -7.77 -5.36 -15.61
N THR A 81 -7.33 -4.56 -16.59
CA THR A 81 -7.04 -3.13 -16.36
C THR A 81 -8.27 -2.35 -15.88
N GLU A 82 -9.49 -2.76 -16.26
CA GLU A 82 -10.74 -2.13 -15.81
C GLU A 82 -11.09 -2.47 -14.35
N ALA A 83 -10.88 -3.72 -13.92
CA ALA A 83 -11.06 -4.10 -12.52
C ALA A 83 -10.05 -3.39 -11.60
N LEU A 84 -8.82 -3.19 -12.08
CA LEU A 84 -7.80 -2.41 -11.37
C LEU A 84 -8.17 -0.93 -11.29
N LEU A 85 -8.77 -0.36 -12.33
CA LEU A 85 -9.26 1.03 -12.30
C LEU A 85 -10.39 1.20 -11.29
N LYS A 86 -11.41 0.32 -11.32
CA LYS A 86 -12.53 0.34 -10.36
C LYS A 86 -12.06 0.14 -8.92
N ALA A 87 -11.06 -0.71 -8.70
CA ALA A 87 -10.42 -0.88 -7.39
C ALA A 87 -9.79 0.42 -6.87
N SER A 88 -9.03 1.11 -7.72
CA SER A 88 -8.37 2.38 -7.40
C SER A 88 -9.37 3.50 -7.10
N GLU A 89 -10.46 3.59 -7.88
CA GLU A 89 -11.54 4.56 -7.68
C GLU A 89 -12.29 4.32 -6.37
N GLY A 90 -12.61 3.05 -6.06
CA GLY A 90 -13.26 2.67 -4.80
C GLY A 90 -12.44 3.02 -3.57
N ALA A 91 -11.12 2.78 -3.61
CA ALA A 91 -10.21 3.15 -2.51
C ALA A 91 -10.14 4.67 -2.30
N THR A 92 -10.19 5.45 -3.38
CA THR A 92 -10.18 6.93 -3.30
C THR A 92 -11.47 7.48 -2.69
N GLY A 93 -12.61 6.87 -3.01
CA GLY A 93 -13.91 7.23 -2.41
C GLY A 93 -13.99 6.97 -0.90
N ALA A 94 -13.35 5.89 -0.43
CA ALA A 94 -13.29 5.53 0.99
C ALA A 94 -12.31 6.40 1.81
N LEU A 95 -11.32 7.02 1.17
CA LEU A 95 -10.31 7.85 1.82
C LEU A 95 -10.71 9.34 1.92
N ARG A 96 -11.93 9.70 1.52
CA ARG A 96 -12.42 11.08 1.61
C ARG A 96 -12.57 11.45 3.09
N LEU A 97 -11.59 12.18 3.63
CA LEU A 97 -11.65 12.76 4.96
C LEU A 97 -12.84 13.74 5.01
N PRO A 98 -13.70 13.69 6.04
CA PRO A 98 -14.71 14.72 6.23
C PRO A 98 -14.04 16.07 6.48
N ASP A 99 -14.64 17.13 5.94
CA ASP A 99 -14.19 18.52 6.03
C ASP A 99 -14.03 19.02 7.48
#